data_AF-A0A7W4YUC4-F1
#
_entry.id   AF-A0A7W4YUC4-F1
#
_cell.length_a   1.000
_cell.length_b   1.000
_cell.length_c   1.000
_cell.angle_alpha   90.00
_cell.angle_beta   90.00
_cell.angle_gamma   90.00
#
_symmetry.space_group_name_H-M   'P 1'
#
loop_
_entity.id
_entity.type
_entity.pdbx_description
1 polymer ?
#
loop_
_entity_poly.entity_id
_entity_poly.type
_entity_poly.pdbx_seq_one_letter_code
_entity_poly.pdbx_strand_id
1 'polypeptide(L)'
;MTAAIDFYFDFSSPYGYFASTRIDDLAQKYGRNVAWHPILLGVVFKTTGASPLPQLPLKGDYSWRDFERTARFHGIEYKRPTHFPLPTTHAARAMLWLQNHHGDDLAAVFARSVYRALFVDDINIAEPAEIMKLAEPLGVDVQALDAGATSYQIKDQLKAEIEVAMAKGVFGSPFVIVDGEPFWGFDRFDQVEAHLKSRRQTELRAVPNLDTKEKKPA
;
A
#
# COMPACT_ATOMS: atom_id res chain seq x y z
N MET A 1 7.16 -12.78 21.13
CA MET A 1 7.48 -11.81 20.08
C MET A 1 6.33 -10.81 20.00
N THR A 2 6.60 -9.52 19.94
CA THR A 2 5.58 -8.48 19.70
C THR A 2 5.08 -8.61 18.25
N ALA A 3 3.76 -8.55 18.04
CA ALA A 3 3.17 -8.69 16.71
C ALA A 3 3.73 -7.65 15.73
N ALA A 4 3.74 -7.92 14.43
CA ALA A 4 4.10 -6.89 13.44
C ALA A 4 3.01 -5.80 13.37
N ILE A 5 3.38 -4.62 12.87
CA ILE A 5 2.43 -3.60 12.43
C ILE A 5 2.02 -3.96 10.99
N ASP A 6 0.74 -4.18 10.73
CA ASP A 6 0.27 -4.42 9.35
C ASP A 6 0.16 -3.07 8.63
N PHE A 7 0.85 -2.92 7.49
CA PHE A 7 0.81 -1.73 6.64
C PHE A 7 0.29 -2.08 5.25
N TYR A 8 -0.95 -1.70 4.97
CA TYR A 8 -1.62 -1.90 3.69
C TYR A 8 -1.51 -0.67 2.80
N PHE A 9 -1.15 -0.87 1.54
CA PHE A 9 -0.92 0.23 0.61
C PHE A 9 -1.11 -0.14 -0.87
N ASP A 10 -1.31 0.87 -1.71
CA ASP A 10 -1.23 0.77 -3.17
C ASP A 10 -0.13 1.72 -3.66
N PHE A 11 0.69 1.27 -4.62
CA PHE A 11 1.77 2.07 -5.20
C PHE A 11 1.32 3.38 -5.87
N SER A 12 0.04 3.48 -6.23
CA SER A 12 -0.55 4.69 -6.81
C SER A 12 -0.95 5.71 -5.75
N SER A 13 -1.00 5.36 -4.46
CA SER A 13 -1.46 6.28 -3.41
C SER A 13 -0.37 7.27 -2.99
N PRO A 14 -0.58 8.59 -3.12
CA PRO A 14 0.37 9.60 -2.62
C PRO A 14 0.56 9.54 -1.10
N TYR A 15 -0.53 9.36 -0.34
CA TYR A 15 -0.39 9.17 1.12
C TYR A 15 0.22 7.81 1.47
N GLY A 16 0.06 6.78 0.61
CA GLY A 16 0.74 5.50 0.75
C GLY A 16 2.25 5.66 0.65
N TYR A 17 2.70 6.46 -0.33
CA TYR A 17 4.10 6.87 -0.42
C TYR A 17 4.56 7.60 0.84
N PHE A 18 3.83 8.60 1.33
CA PHE A 18 4.25 9.32 2.54
C PHE A 18 4.37 8.40 3.75
N ALA A 19 3.42 7.48 3.95
CA ALA A 19 3.48 6.45 4.98
C ALA A 19 4.71 5.54 4.83
N SER A 20 5.06 5.14 3.60
CA SER A 20 6.22 4.31 3.29
C SER A 20 7.55 4.93 3.74
N THR A 21 7.63 6.26 3.85
CA THR A 21 8.82 6.99 4.31
C THR A 21 8.96 7.09 5.84
N ARG A 22 7.97 6.59 6.60
CA ARG A 22 7.89 6.77 8.06
C ARG A 22 7.59 5.48 8.82
N ILE A 23 6.92 4.51 8.20
CA ILE A 23 6.34 3.37 8.92
C ILE A 23 7.40 2.48 9.58
N ASP A 24 8.50 2.19 8.89
CA ASP A 24 9.57 1.34 9.42
C ASP A 24 10.32 2.02 10.58
N ASP A 25 10.68 3.30 10.42
CA ASP A 25 11.32 4.09 11.48
C ASP A 25 10.42 4.19 12.73
N LEU A 26 9.12 4.40 12.51
CA LEU A 26 8.13 4.43 13.58
C LEU A 26 8.09 3.07 14.29
N ALA A 27 8.02 1.96 13.56
CA ALA A 27 7.99 0.62 14.13
C ALA A 27 9.27 0.30 14.92
N GLN A 28 10.43 0.63 14.36
CA GLN A 28 11.75 0.39 14.96
C GLN A 28 11.88 1.09 16.32
N LYS A 29 11.38 2.32 16.47
CA LYS A 29 11.36 3.07 17.74
C LYS A 29 10.68 2.31 18.88
N TYR A 30 9.75 1.42 18.57
CA TYR A 30 9.01 0.60 19.54
C TYR A 30 9.39 -0.88 19.51
N GLY A 31 10.48 -1.25 18.83
CA GLY A 31 10.92 -2.64 18.71
C GLY A 31 9.93 -3.53 17.94
N ARG A 32 9.24 -2.97 16.96
CA ARG A 32 8.26 -3.65 16.11
C ARG A 32 8.82 -3.84 14.70
N ASN A 33 8.39 -4.91 14.04
CA ASN A 33 8.54 -5.08 12.60
C ASN A 33 7.29 -4.56 11.89
N VAL A 34 7.39 -4.29 10.58
CA VAL A 34 6.26 -3.92 9.73
C VAL A 34 6.01 -5.03 8.71
N ALA A 35 4.77 -5.51 8.62
CA ALA A 35 4.33 -6.37 7.54
C ALA A 35 3.75 -5.50 6.43
N TRP A 36 4.45 -5.41 5.30
CA TRP A 36 4.06 -4.61 4.14
C TRP A 36 3.12 -5.43 3.25
N HIS A 37 1.89 -4.95 3.05
CA HIS A 37 0.82 -5.65 2.34
C HIS A 37 0.37 -4.84 1.11
N PRO A 38 0.80 -5.21 -0.11
CA PRO A 38 0.35 -4.52 -1.31
C PRO A 38 -1.12 -4.87 -1.58
N ILE A 39 -1.94 -3.85 -1.78
CA ILE A 39 -3.34 -3.95 -2.21
C ILE A 39 -3.53 -3.20 -3.54
N LEU A 40 -4.72 -3.37 -4.13
CA LEU A 40 -5.13 -2.61 -5.31
C LEU A 40 -6.36 -1.76 -4.98
N LEU A 41 -6.20 -0.45 -4.90
CA LEU A 41 -7.29 0.51 -4.67
C LEU A 41 -8.38 0.38 -5.73
N GLY A 42 -8.03 0.04 -6.98
CA GLY A 42 -9.03 -0.22 -8.02
C GLY A 42 -10.00 -1.36 -7.68
N VAL A 43 -9.58 -2.37 -6.90
CA VAL A 43 -10.46 -3.44 -6.41
C VAL A 43 -11.34 -2.90 -5.27
N VAL A 44 -10.73 -2.17 -4.34
CA VAL A 44 -11.44 -1.57 -3.19
C VAL A 44 -12.51 -0.58 -3.65
N PHE A 45 -12.19 0.29 -4.62
CA PHE A 45 -13.10 1.27 -5.21
C PHE A 45 -14.31 0.62 -5.88
N LYS A 46 -14.13 -0.51 -6.58
CA LYS A 46 -15.25 -1.27 -7.16
C LYS A 46 -16.23 -1.75 -6.09
N THR A 47 -15.72 -2.10 -4.91
CA THR A 47 -16.54 -2.60 -3.81
C THR A 47 -17.23 -1.46 -3.03
N THR A 48 -16.52 -0.34 -2.79
CA THR A 48 -17.04 0.78 -1.99
C THR A 48 -17.80 1.83 -2.80
N GLY A 49 -17.69 1.81 -4.14
CA GLY A 49 -18.22 2.87 -5.01
C GLY A 49 -17.40 4.16 -5.00
N ALA A 50 -16.20 4.13 -4.40
CA ALA A 50 -15.28 5.26 -4.39
C ALA A 50 -14.49 5.38 -5.72
N SER A 51 -13.73 6.47 -5.84
CA SER A 51 -12.85 6.74 -6.99
C SER A 51 -11.55 7.39 -6.50
N PRO A 52 -10.48 7.41 -7.31
CA PRO A 52 -9.25 8.14 -6.99
C PRO A 52 -9.55 9.61 -6.60
N LEU A 53 -8.96 10.07 -5.48
CA LEU A 53 -9.24 11.42 -4.95
C LEU A 53 -9.06 12.55 -5.99
N PRO A 54 -7.99 12.56 -6.82
CA PRO A 54 -7.82 13.54 -7.89
C PRO A 54 -8.94 13.62 -8.93
N GLN A 55 -9.72 12.55 -9.08
CA GLN A 55 -10.81 12.48 -10.07
C GLN A 55 -12.17 12.87 -9.48
N LEU A 56 -12.27 13.04 -8.17
CA LEU A 56 -13.53 13.39 -7.52
C LEU A 56 -13.83 14.88 -7.70
N PRO A 57 -15.05 15.26 -8.14
CA PRO A 57 -15.47 16.65 -8.17
C PRO A 57 -15.29 17.33 -6.81
N LEU A 58 -14.88 18.61 -6.81
CA LEU A 58 -14.53 19.43 -5.63
C LEU A 58 -13.29 18.98 -4.83
N LYS A 59 -13.00 17.67 -4.76
CA LYS A 59 -11.86 17.13 -4.03
C LYS A 59 -10.58 17.08 -4.85
N GLY A 60 -10.66 17.00 -6.18
CA GLY A 60 -9.50 16.78 -7.04
C GLY A 60 -8.38 17.82 -6.86
N ASP A 61 -8.69 19.09 -7.12
CA ASP A 61 -7.73 20.19 -6.99
C ASP A 61 -7.26 20.38 -5.54
N TYR A 62 -8.15 20.19 -4.57
CA TYR A 62 -7.78 20.20 -3.16
C TYR A 62 -6.75 19.11 -2.85
N SER A 63 -6.99 17.89 -3.33
CA SER A 63 -6.13 16.73 -3.04
C SER A 63 -4.73 16.94 -3.58
N TRP A 64 -4.58 17.45 -4.80
CA TRP A 64 -3.24 17.78 -5.33
C TRP A 64 -2.49 18.79 -4.47
N ARG A 65 -3.17 19.88 -4.07
CA ARG A 65 -2.58 20.88 -3.17
C ARG A 65 -2.24 20.30 -1.81
N ASP A 66 -3.07 19.38 -1.31
CA ASP A 66 -2.86 18.74 -0.01
C ASP A 66 -1.68 17.76 -0.04
N PHE A 67 -1.50 16.98 -1.10
CA PHE A 67 -0.34 16.11 -1.26
C PHE A 67 0.96 16.91 -1.22
N GLU A 68 1.03 17.99 -2.01
CA GLU A 68 2.21 18.87 -2.04
C GLU A 68 2.45 19.57 -0.70
N ARG A 69 1.38 20.03 -0.03
CA ARG A 69 1.48 20.67 1.27
C ARG A 69 1.95 19.69 2.36
N THR A 70 1.41 18.48 2.35
CA THR A 70 1.78 17.40 3.28
C THR A 70 3.24 17.02 3.09
N ALA A 71 3.68 16.81 1.84
CA ALA A 71 5.07 16.50 1.55
C ALA A 71 6.03 17.61 2.04
N ARG A 72 5.72 18.89 1.75
CA ARG A 72 6.50 20.03 2.27
C ARG A 72 6.53 20.08 3.80
N PHE A 73 5.39 19.88 4.46
CA PHE A 73 5.30 19.94 5.92
C PHE A 73 6.16 18.85 6.59
N HIS A 74 6.19 17.65 6.02
CA HIS A 74 6.95 16.52 6.56
C HIS A 74 8.37 16.40 6.00
N GLY A 75 8.81 17.32 5.14
CA GLY A 75 10.14 17.27 4.49
C GLY A 75 10.33 16.04 3.60
N ILE A 76 9.26 15.57 2.95
CA ILE A 76 9.28 14.43 2.03
C ILE A 76 9.46 14.97 0.60
N GLU A 77 10.43 14.44 -0.13
CA GLU A 77 10.61 14.73 -1.56
C GLU A 77 9.38 14.24 -2.33
N TYR A 78 8.74 15.10 -3.11
CA TYR A 78 7.52 14.74 -3.84
C TYR A 78 7.38 15.59 -5.09
N LYS A 79 7.13 14.91 -6.20
CA LYS A 79 6.75 15.45 -7.49
C LYS A 79 5.39 14.88 -7.86
N ARG A 80 4.47 15.74 -8.28
CA ARG A 80 3.17 15.31 -8.79
C ARG A 80 3.39 14.41 -10.02
N PRO A 81 2.94 13.14 -9.99
CA PRO A 81 3.15 12.23 -11.11
C PRO A 81 2.31 12.65 -12.33
N THR A 82 2.92 12.59 -13.50
CA THR A 82 2.26 12.86 -14.79
C THR A 82 1.46 11.66 -15.29
N HIS A 83 1.82 10.46 -14.87
CA HIS A 83 1.20 9.19 -15.27
C HIS A 83 -0.01 8.79 -14.39
N PHE A 84 -0.62 9.69 -13.63
CA PHE A 84 -1.66 9.35 -12.66
C PHE A 84 -3.11 9.54 -13.19
N PRO A 85 -4.06 8.64 -12.88
CA PRO A 85 -3.85 7.35 -12.20
C PRO A 85 -3.33 6.28 -13.16
N LEU A 86 -2.70 5.26 -12.59
CA LEU A 86 -2.10 4.14 -13.31
C LEU A 86 -2.35 2.82 -12.57
N PRO A 87 -2.39 1.68 -13.30
CA PRO A 87 -2.47 0.36 -12.68
C PRO A 87 -1.15 0.00 -12.00
N THR A 88 -1.24 -0.63 -10.84
CA THR A 88 -0.08 -1.01 -10.00
C THR A 88 0.04 -2.52 -9.79
N THR A 89 -0.77 -3.29 -10.52
CA THR A 89 -0.89 -4.75 -10.39
C THR A 89 0.44 -5.47 -10.55
N HIS A 90 1.27 -5.07 -11.52
CA HIS A 90 2.54 -5.74 -11.77
C HIS A 90 3.55 -5.48 -10.64
N ALA A 91 3.65 -4.22 -10.17
CA ALA A 91 4.45 -3.86 -9.00
C ALA A 91 4.02 -4.61 -7.73
N ALA A 92 2.71 -4.70 -7.46
CA ALA A 92 2.15 -5.44 -6.33
C ALA A 92 2.54 -6.93 -6.37
N ARG A 93 2.44 -7.56 -7.55
CA ARG A 93 2.83 -8.97 -7.73
C ARG A 93 4.33 -9.19 -7.62
N ALA A 94 5.14 -8.29 -8.20
CA ALA A 94 6.59 -8.34 -8.08
C ALA A 94 7.02 -8.27 -6.60
N MET A 95 6.40 -7.38 -5.82
CA MET A 95 6.65 -7.30 -4.38
C MET A 95 6.28 -8.59 -3.65
N LEU A 96 5.08 -9.15 -3.88
CA LEU A 96 4.70 -10.43 -3.26
C LEU A 96 5.65 -11.56 -3.65
N TRP A 97 6.12 -11.59 -4.90
CA TRP A 97 7.09 -12.58 -5.34
C TRP A 97 8.41 -12.43 -4.58
N LEU A 98 8.89 -11.20 -4.38
CA LEU A 98 10.08 -10.92 -3.57
C LEU A 98 9.88 -11.35 -2.12
N GLN A 99 8.72 -11.12 -1.52
CA GLN A 99 8.42 -11.60 -0.16
C GLN A 99 8.54 -13.13 -0.08
N ASN A 100 7.96 -13.84 -1.04
CA ASN A 100 7.97 -15.30 -1.08
C ASN A 100 9.37 -15.92 -1.26
N HIS A 101 10.27 -15.26 -2.00
CA HIS A 101 11.56 -15.85 -2.41
C HIS A 101 12.78 -15.23 -1.73
N HIS A 102 12.69 -13.98 -1.29
CA HIS A 102 13.81 -13.20 -0.77
C HIS A 102 13.53 -12.56 0.60
N GLY A 103 12.29 -12.64 1.11
CA GLY A 103 11.89 -12.13 2.42
C GLY A 103 11.42 -10.67 2.41
N ASP A 104 10.80 -10.27 3.52
CA ASP A 104 10.11 -8.98 3.65
C ASP A 104 11.04 -7.77 3.55
N ASP A 105 12.27 -7.87 4.07
CA ASP A 105 13.21 -6.74 4.08
C ASP A 105 13.57 -6.29 2.65
N LEU A 106 13.86 -7.24 1.75
CA LEU A 106 14.18 -6.92 0.36
C LEU A 106 12.94 -6.41 -0.40
N ALA A 107 11.77 -6.99 -0.11
CA ALA A 107 10.51 -6.54 -0.70
C ALA A 107 10.14 -5.11 -0.27
N ALA A 108 10.41 -4.72 0.99
CA ALA A 108 10.20 -3.36 1.47
C ALA A 108 11.17 -2.36 0.81
N VAL A 109 12.43 -2.75 0.58
CA VAL A 109 13.40 -1.94 -0.20
C VAL A 109 12.88 -1.73 -1.63
N PHE A 110 12.44 -2.80 -2.29
CA PHE A 110 11.83 -2.72 -3.62
C PHE A 110 10.61 -1.79 -3.64
N ALA A 111 9.69 -1.94 -2.69
CA ALA A 111 8.49 -1.12 -2.61
C ALA A 111 8.82 0.38 -2.49
N ARG A 112 9.82 0.75 -1.68
CA ARG A 112 10.29 2.14 -1.59
C ARG A 112 10.89 2.63 -2.92
N SER A 113 11.63 1.79 -3.64
CA SER A 113 12.17 2.14 -4.96
C SER A 113 11.06 2.39 -5.98
N VAL A 114 10.02 1.56 -6.01
CA VAL A 114 8.84 1.76 -6.88
C VAL A 114 8.10 3.06 -6.53
N TYR A 115 7.91 3.34 -5.24
CA TYR A 115 7.31 4.59 -4.81
C TYR A 115 8.14 5.82 -5.21
N ARG A 116 9.46 5.77 -5.03
CA ARG A 116 10.37 6.85 -5.44
C ARG A 116 10.30 7.06 -6.96
N ALA A 117 10.31 5.98 -7.74
CA ALA A 117 10.22 6.04 -9.18
C ALA A 117 8.98 6.83 -9.64
N LEU A 118 7.81 6.59 -9.04
CA LEU A 118 6.60 7.32 -9.39
C LEU A 118 6.56 8.76 -8.83
N PHE A 119 6.84 8.93 -7.53
CA PHE A 119 6.57 10.18 -6.82
C PHE A 119 7.75 11.13 -6.70
N VAL A 120 8.93 10.76 -7.22
CA VAL A 120 10.10 11.63 -7.28
C VAL A 120 10.61 11.69 -8.71
N ASP A 121 10.85 10.53 -9.30
CA ASP A 121 11.50 10.44 -10.61
C ASP A 121 10.50 10.53 -11.78
N ASP A 122 9.19 10.50 -11.49
CA ASP A 122 8.08 10.62 -12.47
C ASP A 122 8.12 9.54 -13.57
N ILE A 123 8.49 8.32 -13.17
CA ILE A 123 8.56 7.13 -14.02
C ILE A 123 7.20 6.44 -14.06
N ASN A 124 6.80 5.97 -15.25
CA ASN A 124 5.58 5.19 -15.44
C ASN A 124 5.72 3.75 -14.92
N ILE A 125 5.39 3.54 -13.65
CA ILE A 125 5.45 2.21 -13.00
C ILE A 125 4.35 1.23 -13.47
N ALA A 126 3.51 1.61 -14.44
CA ALA A 126 2.59 0.67 -15.08
C ALA A 126 3.31 -0.24 -16.10
N GLU A 127 4.49 0.17 -16.58
CA GLU A 127 5.29 -0.60 -17.51
C GLU A 127 6.12 -1.66 -16.76
N PRO A 128 5.91 -2.96 -17.03
CA PRO A 128 6.68 -4.03 -16.39
C PRO A 128 8.19 -3.87 -16.52
N ALA A 129 8.66 -3.37 -17.67
CA ALA A 129 10.08 -3.13 -17.90
C ALA A 129 10.68 -2.08 -16.94
N GLU A 130 9.92 -1.05 -16.56
CA GLU A 130 10.39 -0.07 -15.57
C GLU A 130 10.45 -0.69 -14.17
N ILE A 131 9.48 -1.54 -13.82
CA ILE A 131 9.51 -2.29 -12.56
C ILE A 131 10.74 -3.20 -12.48
N MET A 132 11.08 -3.88 -13.58
CA MET A 132 12.24 -4.76 -13.64
C MET A 132 13.56 -4.01 -13.48
N LYS A 133 13.71 -2.83 -14.11
CA LYS A 133 14.88 -1.96 -13.90
C LYS A 133 15.07 -1.56 -12.44
N LEU A 134 13.98 -1.35 -11.69
CA LEU A 134 14.05 -1.02 -10.27
C LEU A 134 14.46 -2.21 -9.40
N ALA A 135 14.28 -3.44 -9.89
CA ALA A 135 14.70 -4.66 -9.20
C ALA A 135 16.16 -5.05 -9.48
N GLU A 136 16.75 -4.63 -10.61
CA GLU A 136 18.14 -4.94 -10.96
C GLU A 136 19.17 -4.64 -9.84
N PRO A 137 19.13 -3.48 -9.16
CA PRO A 137 20.10 -3.17 -8.11
C PRO A 137 19.94 -4.02 -6.84
N LEU A 138 18.84 -4.77 -6.71
CA LEU A 138 18.56 -5.62 -5.56
C LEU A 138 19.28 -6.98 -5.63
N GLY A 139 19.97 -7.28 -6.74
CA GLY A 139 20.73 -8.52 -6.91
C GLY A 139 19.85 -9.77 -7.07
N VAL A 140 18.59 -9.59 -7.49
CA VAL A 140 17.65 -10.69 -7.76
C VAL A 140 17.71 -11.11 -9.23
N ASP A 141 17.26 -12.33 -9.52
CA ASP A 141 17.03 -12.76 -10.90
C ASP A 141 15.78 -12.05 -11.45
N VAL A 142 16.00 -10.99 -12.23
CA VAL A 142 14.96 -10.14 -12.80
C VAL A 142 14.07 -10.89 -13.79
N GLN A 143 14.61 -11.89 -14.52
CA GLN A 143 13.80 -12.71 -15.42
C GLN A 143 12.87 -13.64 -14.63
N ALA A 144 13.37 -14.25 -13.56
CA ALA A 144 12.56 -15.06 -12.66
C ALA A 144 11.49 -14.22 -11.95
N LEU A 145 11.83 -12.99 -11.54
CA LEU A 145 10.89 -12.04 -10.95
C LEU A 145 9.76 -11.68 -11.91
N ASP A 146 10.06 -11.31 -13.16
CA ASP A 146 9.06 -10.93 -14.15
C ASP A 146 8.11 -12.10 -14.50
N ALA A 147 8.69 -13.28 -14.75
CA ALA A 147 7.92 -14.51 -14.96
C ALA A 147 7.07 -14.85 -13.74
N GLY A 148 7.62 -14.68 -12.54
CA GLY A 148 6.94 -14.86 -11.27
C GLY A 148 5.75 -13.92 -11.09
N ALA A 149 5.96 -12.62 -11.37
CA ALA A 149 4.96 -11.56 -11.27
C ALA A 149 3.81 -11.69 -12.28
N THR A 150 3.98 -12.49 -13.33
CA THR A 150 2.96 -12.80 -14.34
C THR A 150 2.30 -14.17 -14.16
N SER A 151 2.78 -14.99 -13.22
CA SER A 151 2.26 -16.33 -12.94
C SER A 151 0.81 -16.34 -12.43
N TYR A 152 0.10 -17.45 -12.64
CA TYR A 152 -1.24 -17.63 -12.07
C TYR A 152 -1.21 -17.67 -10.54
N GLN A 153 -0.17 -18.26 -9.96
CA GLN A 153 0.01 -18.41 -8.52
C GLN A 153 0.07 -17.05 -7.82
N ILE A 154 0.90 -16.12 -8.30
CA ILE A 154 1.02 -14.79 -7.68
C ILE A 154 -0.24 -13.95 -7.88
N LYS A 155 -0.95 -14.16 -9.01
CA LYS A 155 -2.21 -13.49 -9.29
C LYS A 155 -3.29 -13.91 -8.28
N ASP A 156 -3.40 -15.21 -8.02
CA ASP A 156 -4.35 -15.75 -7.06
C ASP A 156 -3.96 -15.36 -5.63
N GLN A 157 -2.66 -15.36 -5.30
CA GLN A 157 -2.16 -14.85 -4.03
C GLN A 157 -2.55 -13.38 -3.81
N LEU A 158 -2.26 -12.48 -4.76
CA LEU A 158 -2.63 -11.06 -4.62
C LEU A 158 -4.14 -10.89 -4.42
N LYS A 159 -4.94 -11.68 -5.11
CA LYS A 159 -6.40 -11.65 -4.94
C LYS A 159 -6.79 -12.06 -3.51
N ALA A 160 -6.24 -13.16 -3.00
CA ALA A 160 -6.50 -13.65 -1.65
C ALA A 160 -6.04 -12.65 -0.58
N GLU A 161 -4.86 -12.04 -0.73
CA GLU A 161 -4.35 -11.01 0.20
C GLU A 161 -5.27 -9.79 0.26
N ILE A 162 -5.80 -9.34 -0.89
CA ILE A 162 -6.77 -8.25 -0.93
C ILE A 162 -8.09 -8.65 -0.27
N GLU A 163 -8.59 -9.87 -0.49
CA GLU A 163 -9.80 -10.38 0.18
C GLU A 163 -9.62 -10.42 1.71
N VAL A 164 -8.46 -10.89 2.19
CA VAL A 164 -8.11 -10.89 3.62
C VAL A 164 -8.03 -9.47 4.17
N ALA A 165 -7.37 -8.54 3.46
CA ALA A 165 -7.30 -7.13 3.85
C ALA A 165 -8.70 -6.52 3.98
N MET A 166 -9.58 -6.77 3.00
CA MET A 166 -10.96 -6.28 3.03
C MET A 166 -11.78 -6.90 4.17
N ALA A 167 -11.59 -8.19 4.48
CA ALA A 167 -12.23 -8.84 5.62
C ALA A 167 -11.78 -8.24 6.98
N LYS A 168 -10.53 -7.73 7.05
CA LYS A 168 -10.00 -6.94 8.17
C LYS A 168 -10.50 -5.48 8.19
N GLY A 169 -11.31 -5.06 7.20
CA GLY A 169 -11.83 -3.71 7.07
C GLY A 169 -10.90 -2.70 6.41
N VAL A 170 -9.87 -3.16 5.69
CA VAL A 170 -9.01 -2.30 4.89
C VAL A 170 -9.80 -1.79 3.68
N PHE A 171 -9.95 -0.46 3.58
CA PHE A 171 -10.71 0.18 2.52
C PHE A 171 -9.95 1.31 1.80
N GLY A 172 -8.65 1.46 2.05
CA GLY A 172 -7.87 2.51 1.44
C GLY A 172 -6.37 2.34 1.64
N SER A 173 -5.61 3.33 1.17
CA SER A 173 -4.15 3.37 1.26
C SER A 173 -3.69 4.77 1.66
N PRO A 174 -2.88 4.93 2.71
CA PRO A 174 -2.36 3.89 3.59
C PRO A 174 -3.41 3.45 4.60
N PHE A 175 -3.35 2.20 5.03
CA PHE A 175 -4.13 1.68 6.14
C PHE A 175 -3.21 0.88 7.04
N VAL A 176 -3.17 1.19 8.33
CA VAL A 176 -2.28 0.59 9.32
C VAL A 176 -3.12 -0.12 10.36
N ILE A 177 -2.75 -1.34 10.74
CA ILE A 177 -3.33 -2.03 11.90
C ILE A 177 -2.22 -2.30 12.91
N VAL A 178 -2.40 -1.81 14.14
CA VAL A 178 -1.49 -2.05 15.26
C VAL A 178 -2.26 -2.71 16.38
N ASP A 179 -1.86 -3.92 16.78
CA ASP A 179 -2.45 -4.63 17.92
C ASP A 179 -3.99 -4.73 17.82
N GLY A 180 -4.48 -4.88 16.59
CA GLY A 180 -5.90 -4.97 16.21
C GLY A 180 -6.63 -3.62 16.09
N GLU A 181 -5.97 -2.49 16.34
CA GLU A 181 -6.53 -1.15 16.14
C GLU A 181 -6.27 -0.63 14.72
N PRO A 182 -7.31 -0.29 13.94
CA PRO A 182 -7.17 0.21 12.58
C PRO A 182 -6.99 1.74 12.51
N PHE A 183 -6.08 2.20 11.64
CA PHE A 183 -5.81 3.60 11.32
C PHE A 183 -5.75 3.81 9.81
N TRP A 184 -6.61 4.67 9.28
CA TRP A 184 -6.62 5.00 7.86
C TRP A 184 -6.12 6.43 7.62
N GLY A 185 -5.10 6.58 6.77
CA GLY A 185 -4.52 7.86 6.40
C GLY A 185 -3.16 8.14 7.05
N PHE A 186 -2.32 8.89 6.33
CA PHE A 186 -1.00 9.31 6.82
C PHE A 186 -1.10 10.32 7.97
N ASP A 187 -2.20 11.09 8.00
CA ASP A 187 -2.54 12.03 9.09
C ASP A 187 -2.80 11.34 10.45
N ARG A 188 -2.82 10.00 10.50
CA ARG A 188 -2.99 9.22 11.71
C ARG A 188 -1.70 8.75 12.35
N PHE A 189 -0.53 9.03 11.77
CA PHE A 189 0.74 8.50 12.29
C PHE A 189 1.05 8.94 13.73
N ASP A 190 0.63 10.14 14.14
CA ASP A 190 0.72 10.57 15.55
C ASP A 190 -0.20 9.73 16.47
N GLN A 191 -1.37 9.31 15.98
CA GLN A 191 -2.30 8.45 16.71
C GLN A 191 -1.80 7.00 16.76
N VAL A 192 -1.19 6.51 15.67
CA VAL A 192 -0.49 5.22 15.63
C VAL A 192 0.62 5.20 16.68
N GLU A 193 1.44 6.25 16.73
CA GLU A 193 2.50 6.37 17.74
C GLU A 193 1.93 6.40 19.17
N ALA A 194 0.87 7.19 19.40
CA ALA A 194 0.21 7.23 20.70
C ALA A 194 -0.35 5.85 21.11
N HIS A 195 -0.88 5.09 20.15
CA HIS A 195 -1.36 3.72 20.39
C HIS A 195 -0.22 2.78 20.77
N LEU A 196 0.90 2.80 20.02
CA LEU A 196 2.12 2.03 20.30
C LEU A 196 2.68 2.32 21.70
N LYS A 197 2.68 3.60 22.13
CA LYS A 197 3.07 4.00 23.50
C LYS A 197 2.13 3.39 24.55
N SER A 198 0.83 3.34 24.27
CA SER A 198 -0.17 2.83 25.22
C SER A 198 -0.16 1.31 25.39
N ARG A 199 0.36 0.56 24.40
CA ARG A 199 0.38 -0.92 24.36
C ARG A 199 -0.99 -1.57 24.56
N ARG A 200 -2.07 -0.87 24.19
CA ARG A 200 -3.42 -1.41 24.24
C ARG A 200 -3.60 -2.46 23.16
N GLN A 201 -4.42 -3.46 23.42
CA GLN A 201 -4.92 -4.37 22.39
C GLN A 201 -6.38 -4.05 22.11
N THR A 202 -6.73 -4.12 20.83
CA THR A 202 -8.10 -3.95 20.36
C THR A 202 -8.52 -5.21 19.63
N GLU A 203 -9.74 -5.67 19.88
CA GLU A 203 -10.32 -6.74 19.07
C GLU A 203 -10.67 -6.17 17.69
N LEU A 204 -9.95 -6.61 16.66
CA LEU A 204 -10.24 -6.23 15.29
C LEU A 204 -11.56 -6.88 14.86
N ARG A 205 -12.60 -6.06 14.70
CA ARG A 205 -13.91 -6.55 14.24
C ARG A 205 -13.84 -6.88 12.76
N ALA A 206 -14.09 -8.14 12.41
CA ALA A 206 -14.24 -8.57 11.02
C ALA A 206 -15.40 -7.82 10.35
N VAL A 207 -15.20 -7.41 9.10
CA VAL A 207 -16.28 -6.82 8.30
C VAL A 207 -17.17 -7.95 7.80
N PRO A 208 -18.50 -7.89 8.01
CA PRO A 208 -19.43 -8.87 7.45
C PRO A 208 -19.25 -8.99 5.94
N ASN A 209 -19.36 -10.23 5.43
CA ASN A 209 -19.04 -10.54 4.04
C ASN A 209 -19.81 -9.65 3.06
N LEU A 210 -19.10 -8.82 2.29
CA LEU A 210 -19.69 -7.81 1.38
C LEU A 210 -20.45 -8.43 0.19
N ASP A 211 -20.31 -9.75 -0.01
CA ASP A 211 -21.02 -10.54 -1.01
C ASP A 211 -22.47 -10.88 -0.65
N THR A 212 -22.99 -10.46 0.51
CA THR A 212 -24.44 -10.48 0.77
C THR A 212 -25.15 -9.35 0.02
N LYS A 213 -25.06 -9.36 -1.32
CA LYS A 213 -26.12 -8.77 -2.13
C LYS A 213 -27.34 -9.68 -1.95
N GLU A 214 -28.24 -9.29 -1.05
CA GLU A 214 -29.62 -9.79 -1.09
C GLU A 214 -30.09 -9.69 -2.54
N LYS A 215 -30.38 -10.83 -3.16
CA LYS A 215 -31.10 -10.87 -4.42
C LYS A 215 -32.41 -10.13 -4.18
N LYS A 216 -32.56 -8.93 -4.73
CA LYS A 216 -33.87 -8.27 -4.78
C LYS A 216 -34.87 -9.27 -5.36
N PRO A 217 -36.01 -9.53 -4.70
CA PRO A 217 -37.04 -10.38 -5.28
C PRO A 217 -37.50 -9.77 -6.61
N ALA A 218 -37.71 -10.66 -7.59
CA ALA A 218 -38.14 -10.34 -8.94
C ALA A 218 -39.53 -9.71 -8.98
#